data_AF-A0A967CHX0-F1
#
_entry.id   AF-A0A967CHX0-F1
#
_cell.length_a   1.000
_cell.length_b   1.000
_cell.length_c   1.000
_cell.angle_alpha   90.00
_cell.angle_beta   90.00
_cell.angle_gamma   90.00
#
_symmetry.space_group_name_H-M   'P 1'
#
loop_
_entity.id
_entity.type
_entity.pdbx_description
1 polymer ?
#
loop_
_entity_poly.entity_id
_entity_poly.type
_entity_poly.pdbx_seq_one_letter_code
_entity_poly.pdbx_strand_id
1 'polypeptide(L)'
;MGLDYGLISGLFRKLPEKEASAILFKLIEDIVHSISQAEQAYYCAENKEFSTALNSIRSLSNRVGFMKLACVASDAQLALDHGDRIALSAIVLRLLRVGEQSLDAIWDGQFQHY
;
A
#
# COMPACT_ATOMS: atom_id res chain seq x y z
N MET A 1 4.42 11.96 -7.90
CA MET A 1 5.73 11.57 -7.35
C MET A 1 5.59 11.09 -5.92
N GLY A 2 5.79 9.80 -5.68
CA GLY A 2 5.70 9.14 -4.37
C GLY A 2 6.28 7.71 -4.34
N LEU A 3 7.04 7.36 -5.38
CA LEU A 3 7.73 6.08 -5.55
C LEU A 3 9.22 6.32 -5.32
N ASP A 4 9.84 5.54 -4.44
CA ASP A 4 11.30 5.54 -4.26
C ASP A 4 11.93 4.45 -5.14
N TYR A 5 12.40 4.85 -6.32
CA TYR A 5 13.07 3.97 -7.28
C TYR A 5 14.40 3.39 -6.75
N GLY A 6 15.01 4.00 -5.72
CA GLY A 6 16.24 3.50 -5.09
C GLY A 6 16.03 2.21 -4.30
N LEU A 7 14.89 2.10 -3.60
CA LEU A 7 14.51 0.88 -2.88
C LEU A 7 14.25 -0.29 -3.84
N ILE A 8 13.56 0.00 -4.94
CA ILE A 8 13.30 -0.96 -6.01
C ILE A 8 14.62 -1.45 -6.61
N SER A 9 15.51 -0.54 -7.02
CA SER A 9 16.83 -0.87 -7.56
C SER A 9 17.69 -1.71 -6.59
N GLY A 10 17.58 -1.45 -5.29
CA GLY A 10 18.28 -2.22 -4.24
C GLY A 10 17.82 -3.68 -4.13
N LEU A 11 16.53 -3.97 -4.32
CA LEU A 11 15.98 -5.33 -4.38
C LEU A 11 16.51 -6.09 -5.60
N PHE A 12 16.58 -5.43 -6.76
CA PHE A 12 17.07 -6.03 -8.01
C PHE A 12 18.57 -6.30 -8.01
N ARG A 13 19.38 -5.61 -7.19
CA ARG A 13 20.85 -5.76 -7.19
C ARG A 13 21.36 -7.06 -6.56
N LYS A 14 20.52 -7.79 -5.81
CA LYS A 14 20.94 -8.96 -5.01
C LYS A 14 20.40 -10.31 -5.49
N LEU A 15 19.56 -10.32 -6.52
CA LEU A 15 18.88 -11.53 -7.01
C LEU A 15 18.95 -11.60 -8.54
N PRO A 16 18.88 -12.81 -9.14
CA PRO A 16 18.62 -12.94 -10.57
C PRO A 16 17.35 -12.15 -10.93
N GLU A 17 17.39 -11.34 -11.99
CA GLU A 17 16.36 -10.38 -12.37
C GLU A 17 14.92 -10.97 -12.38
N LYS A 18 14.77 -12.23 -12.80
CA LYS A 18 13.50 -12.96 -12.81
C LYS A 18 12.95 -13.25 -11.41
N GLU A 19 13.79 -13.59 -10.45
CA GLU A 19 13.38 -13.86 -9.06
C GLU A 19 13.00 -12.56 -8.35
N ALA A 20 13.75 -11.48 -8.59
CA ALA A 20 13.44 -10.16 -8.05
C ALA A 20 12.07 -9.64 -8.55
N SER A 21 11.77 -9.83 -9.84
CA SER A 21 10.49 -9.44 -10.42
C SER A 21 9.32 -10.24 -9.82
N ALA A 22 9.46 -11.56 -9.68
CA ALA A 22 8.44 -12.40 -9.07
C ALA A 22 8.13 -12.00 -7.61
N ILE A 23 9.17 -11.68 -6.83
CA ILE A 23 9.00 -11.19 -5.46
C ILE A 23 8.29 -9.84 -5.45
N LEU A 24 8.66 -8.91 -6.34
CA LEU A 24 8.01 -7.60 -6.43
C LEU A 24 6.52 -7.74 -6.77
N PHE A 25 6.16 -8.55 -7.77
CA PHE A 25 4.77 -8.83 -8.12
C PHE A 25 4.00 -9.38 -6.93
N LYS A 26 4.59 -10.33 -6.20
CA LYS A 26 3.94 -10.89 -5.01
C LYS A 26 3.68 -9.84 -3.93
N LEU A 27 4.64 -8.94 -3.69
CA LEU A 27 4.46 -7.85 -2.73
C LEU A 27 3.35 -6.88 -3.15
N ILE A 28 3.22 -6.61 -4.45
CA ILE A 28 2.15 -5.76 -4.98
C ILE A 28 0.80 -6.44 -4.82
N GLU A 29 0.68 -7.73 -5.15
CA GLU A 29 -0.54 -8.51 -4.91
C GLU A 29 -0.95 -8.48 -3.43
N ASP A 30 0.01 -8.63 -2.52
CA ASP A 30 -0.25 -8.58 -1.08
C ASP A 30 -0.71 -7.18 -0.63
N ILE A 31 -0.21 -6.10 -1.25
CA ILE A 31 -0.70 -4.73 -1.03
C ILE A 31 -2.14 -4.59 -1.52
N VAL A 32 -2.43 -5.01 -2.74
CA VAL A 32 -3.79 -4.97 -3.33
C VAL A 32 -4.77 -5.71 -2.41
N HIS A 33 -4.40 -6.92 -2.00
CA HIS A 33 -5.20 -7.73 -1.10
C HIS A 33 -5.44 -7.05 0.25
N SER A 34 -4.41 -6.41 0.82
CA SER A 34 -4.54 -5.69 2.09
C SER A 34 -5.44 -4.46 1.96
N ILE A 35 -5.43 -3.75 0.82
CA ILE A 35 -6.33 -2.63 0.56
C ILE A 35 -7.78 -3.12 0.51
N SER A 36 -8.07 -4.21 -0.20
CA SER A 36 -9.41 -4.80 -0.25
C SER A 36 -9.89 -5.28 1.12
N GLN A 37 -9.01 -5.86 1.94
CA GLN A 37 -9.33 -6.22 3.33
C GLN A 37 -9.67 -4.99 4.17
N ALA A 38 -8.88 -3.91 4.05
CA ALA A 38 -9.14 -2.67 4.79
C ALA A 38 -10.50 -2.06 4.40
N GLU A 39 -10.82 -2.03 3.10
CA GLU A 39 -12.12 -1.56 2.61
C GLU A 39 -13.28 -2.37 3.21
N GLN A 40 -13.21 -3.70 3.09
CA GLN A 40 -14.25 -4.59 3.58
C GLN A 40 -14.44 -4.48 5.09
N ALA A 41 -13.34 -4.51 5.86
CA ALA A 41 -13.38 -4.41 7.31
C ALA A 41 -13.94 -3.05 7.78
N TYR A 42 -13.61 -1.97 7.07
CA TYR A 42 -14.20 -0.65 7.34
C TYR A 42 -15.73 -0.66 7.15
N TYR A 43 -16.23 -1.21 6.04
CA TYR A 43 -17.69 -1.28 5.79
C TYR A 43 -18.43 -2.24 6.73
N CYS A 44 -17.77 -3.30 7.20
CA CYS A 44 -18.32 -4.21 8.21
C CYS A 44 -18.16 -3.71 9.66
N ALA A 45 -17.55 -2.55 9.89
CA ALA A 45 -17.20 -2.04 11.22
C ALA A 45 -16.33 -2.99 12.07
N GLU A 46 -15.47 -3.76 11.40
CA GLU A 46 -14.53 -4.73 11.99
C GLU A 46 -13.19 -4.04 12.33
N ASN A 47 -13.15 -3.30 13.44
CA ASN A 47 -12.01 -2.44 13.77
C ASN A 47 -10.67 -3.19 13.90
N LYS A 48 -10.69 -4.45 14.37
CA LYS A 48 -9.47 -5.23 14.59
C LYS A 48 -8.87 -5.71 13.26
N GLU A 49 -9.73 -6.19 12.38
CA GLU A 49 -9.43 -6.63 11.02
C GLU A 49 -8.95 -5.43 10.19
N PHE A 50 -9.61 -4.29 10.35
CA PHE A 50 -9.20 -3.04 9.73
C PHE A 50 -7.80 -2.60 10.18
N SER A 51 -7.53 -2.57 11.50
CA SER A 51 -6.19 -2.25 12.02
C SER A 51 -5.12 -3.25 11.54
N THR A 52 -5.46 -4.53 11.43
CA THR A 52 -4.55 -5.55 10.89
C THR A 52 -4.21 -5.25 9.43
N ALA A 53 -5.21 -4.94 8.61
CA ALA A 53 -5.02 -4.57 7.21
C ALA A 53 -4.18 -3.30 7.05
N LEU A 54 -4.44 -2.25 7.85
CA LEU A 54 -3.64 -1.01 7.84
C LEU A 54 -2.15 -1.27 8.15
N ASN A 55 -1.86 -2.15 9.12
CA ASN A 55 -0.50 -2.53 9.45
C ASN A 55 0.20 -3.26 8.30
N SER A 56 -0.50 -4.17 7.63
CA SER A 56 0.00 -4.87 6.44
C SER A 56 0.30 -3.88 5.30
N ILE A 57 -0.63 -2.97 4.99
CA ILE A 57 -0.45 -1.93 3.98
C ILE A 57 0.81 -1.11 4.28
N ARG A 58 0.96 -0.61 5.51
CA ARG A 58 2.12 0.19 5.92
C ARG A 58 3.44 -0.57 5.75
N SER A 59 3.50 -1.81 6.25
CA SER A 59 4.70 -2.65 6.18
C SER A 59 5.12 -2.95 4.73
N LEU A 60 4.17 -3.40 3.92
CA LEU A 60 4.42 -3.76 2.52
C LEU A 60 4.74 -2.53 1.67
N SER A 61 4.01 -1.43 1.86
CA SER A 61 4.25 -0.17 1.16
C SER A 61 5.66 0.38 1.42
N ASN A 62 6.16 0.29 2.66
CA ASN A 62 7.52 0.69 2.99
C ASN A 62 8.58 -0.19 2.30
N ARG A 63 8.31 -1.49 2.11
CA ARG A 63 9.22 -2.42 1.42
C ARG A 63 9.30 -2.16 -0.08
N VAL A 64 8.18 -1.76 -0.69
CA VAL A 64 8.09 -1.50 -2.14
C VAL A 64 8.49 -0.06 -2.51
N GLY A 65 8.38 0.88 -1.57
CA GLY A 65 8.67 2.30 -1.81
C GLY A 65 7.43 3.19 -1.97
N PHE A 66 6.24 2.70 -1.63
CA PHE A 66 4.96 3.41 -1.69
C PHE A 66 4.74 4.30 -0.46
N MET A 67 5.63 5.28 -0.25
CA MET A 67 5.68 6.05 0.99
C MET A 67 4.38 6.81 1.28
N LYS A 68 3.71 7.34 0.25
CA LYS A 68 2.42 8.02 0.42
C LYS A 68 1.32 7.08 0.91
N LEU A 69 1.28 5.84 0.42
CA LEU A 69 0.30 4.85 0.86
C LEU A 69 0.56 4.45 2.32
N ALA A 70 1.83 4.27 2.70
CA ALA A 70 2.21 3.99 4.09
C ALA A 70 1.81 5.11 5.05
N CYS A 71 1.98 6.39 4.66
CA CYS A 71 1.53 7.52 5.46
C CYS A 71 0.01 7.53 5.65
N VAL A 72 -0.76 7.37 4.56
CA VAL A 72 -2.23 7.39 4.66
C VAL A 72 -2.77 6.23 5.49
N ALA A 73 -2.14 5.05 5.43
CA ALA A 73 -2.48 3.94 6.31
C ALA A 73 -2.20 4.26 7.80
N SER A 74 -1.15 5.03 8.07
CA SER A 74 -0.84 5.51 9.43
C SER A 74 -1.85 6.55 9.92
N ASP A 75 -2.26 7.47 9.05
CA ASP A 75 -3.31 8.46 9.35
C ASP A 75 -4.64 7.77 9.68
N ALA A 76 -4.98 6.70 8.94
CA ALA A 76 -6.19 5.91 9.18
C ALA A 76 -6.16 5.21 10.54
N GLN A 77 -5.00 4.66 10.92
CA GLN A 77 -4.82 4.02 12.23
C GLN A 77 -5.00 5.04 13.35
N LEU A 78 -4.41 6.24 13.22
CA LEU A 78 -4.57 7.31 14.21
C LEU A 78 -6.03 7.76 14.35
N ALA A 79 -6.76 7.91 13.25
CA ALA A 79 -8.17 8.27 13.29
C ALA A 79 -9.04 7.16 13.92
N LEU A 80 -8.71 5.89 13.66
CA LEU A 80 -9.35 4.74 14.30
C LEU A 80 -9.10 4.74 15.81
N ASP A 81 -7.86 4.93 16.24
CA ASP A 81 -7.47 4.93 17.66
C ASP A 81 -8.12 6.09 18.45
N HIS A 82 -8.31 7.25 17.81
CA HIS A 82 -9.02 8.39 18.39
C HIS A 82 -10.55 8.26 18.34
N GLY A 83 -11.10 7.27 17.63
CA GLY A 83 -12.54 7.13 17.43
C GLY A 83 -13.18 8.22 16.57
N ASP A 84 -12.37 8.97 15.79
CA ASP A 84 -12.87 10.03 14.90
C ASP A 84 -13.42 9.41 13.61
N ARG A 85 -14.71 9.08 13.65
CA ARG A 85 -15.43 8.43 12.54
C ARG A 85 -15.50 9.31 11.29
N ILE A 86 -15.51 10.64 11.44
CA ILE A 86 -15.58 11.57 10.30
C ILE A 86 -14.23 11.59 9.60
N ALA A 87 -13.14 11.81 10.34
CA ALA A 87 -11.80 11.77 9.79
C ALA A 87 -11.51 10.40 9.17
N LEU A 88 -11.87 9.31 9.85
CA LEU A 88 -11.65 7.97 9.36
C LEU A 88 -12.32 7.74 7.99
N SER A 89 -13.57 8.18 7.81
CA SER A 89 -14.27 8.04 6.53
C SER A 89 -13.57 8.74 5.36
N ALA A 90 -13.09 9.97 5.59
CA ALA A 90 -12.36 10.73 4.58
C ALA A 90 -10.99 10.11 4.27
N ILE A 91 -10.31 9.58 5.30
CA ILE A 91 -8.99 8.95 5.15
C ILE A 91 -9.12 7.61 4.42
N VAL A 92 -10.16 6.81 4.66
CA VAL A 92 -10.38 5.55 3.93
C VAL A 92 -10.56 5.81 2.43
N LEU A 93 -11.40 6.78 2.05
CA LEU A 93 -11.53 7.16 0.63
C LEU A 93 -10.19 7.62 0.03
N ARG A 94 -9.39 8.37 0.81
CA ARG A 94 -8.05 8.78 0.40
C ARG A 94 -7.10 7.57 0.26
N LEU A 95 -7.18 6.58 1.14
CA LEU A 95 -6.38 5.36 1.11
C LEU A 95 -6.64 4.59 -0.19
N LEU A 96 -7.91 4.38 -0.55
CA LEU A 96 -8.30 3.67 -1.77
C LEU A 96 -7.77 4.39 -3.02
N ARG A 97 -7.99 5.70 -3.10
CA ARG A 97 -7.50 6.52 -4.22
C ARG A 97 -5.97 6.53 -4.33
N VAL A 98 -5.25 6.63 -3.21
CA VAL A 98 -3.77 6.58 -3.22
C VAL A 98 -3.26 5.19 -3.55
N GLY A 99 -3.96 4.14 -3.12
CA GLY A 99 -3.68 2.75 -3.48
C GLY A 99 -3.73 2.55 -5.00
N GLU A 100 -4.85 2.91 -5.62
CA GLU A 100 -5.04 2.87 -7.09
C GLU A 100 -3.91 3.61 -7.82
N GLN A 101 -3.67 4.88 -7.46
CA GLN A 101 -2.59 5.69 -8.05
C GLN A 101 -1.19 5.10 -7.88
N SER A 102 -0.93 4.36 -6.80
CA SER A 102 0.36 3.73 -6.55
C SER A 102 0.58 2.52 -7.44
N LEU A 103 -0.50 1.77 -7.71
CA LEU A 103 -0.49 0.60 -8.61
C LEU A 103 -0.32 1.03 -10.06
N ASP A 104 -1.06 2.04 -10.51
CA ASP A 104 -0.93 2.62 -11.85
C ASP A 104 0.51 3.07 -12.13
N ALA A 105 1.13 3.73 -11.15
CA ALA A 105 2.49 4.25 -11.29
C ALA A 105 3.57 3.15 -11.41
N ILE A 106 3.32 1.93 -10.91
CA ILE A 106 4.20 0.78 -11.20
C ILE A 106 4.10 0.38 -12.67
N TRP A 107 2.88 0.31 -13.19
CA TRP A 107 2.65 -0.10 -14.57
C TRP A 107 3.29 0.93 -15.52
N ASP A 108 3.03 2.22 -15.33
CA ASP A 108 3.65 3.30 -16.14
C ASP A 108 5.18 3.25 -16.12
N GLY A 109 5.78 2.94 -14.97
CA GLY A 109 7.24 2.84 -14.83
C GLY A 109 7.88 1.62 -15.50
N GLN A 110 7.13 0.51 -15.65
CA GLN A 110 7.62 -0.72 -16.31
C GLN A 110 7.52 -0.65 -17.84
N PHE A 111 6.54 0.09 -18.39
CA PHE A 111 6.34 0.20 -19.85
C PHE A 111 7.15 1.32 -20.52
N GLN A 112 7.92 2.11 -19.78
CA GLN A 112 8.76 3.17 -20.38
C GLN A 112 10.13 2.67 -20.88
N HIS A 113 10.42 1.37 -20.71
CA HIS A 113 11.64 0.71 -21.19
C HIS A 113 11.41 -0.32 -22.32
N TYR A 114 10.23 -0.29 -22.97
CA TYR A 114 9.96 -1.02 -24.21
C TYR A 114 9.59 -0.08 -25.35
#